data_AF-A0A6C0DSN9-F1
#
_entry.id   AF-A0A6C0DSN9-F1
#
_cell.length_a   1.000
_cell.length_b   1.000
_cell.length_c   1.000
_cell.angle_alpha   90.00
_cell.angle_beta   90.00
_cell.angle_gamma   90.00
#
_symmetry.space_group_name_H-M   'P 1'
#
loop_
_entity.id
_entity.type
_entity.pdbx_description
1 polymer ?
#
loop_
_entity_poly.entity_id
_entity_poly.type
_entity_poly.pdbx_seq_one_letter_code
_entity_poly.pdbx_strand_id
1 'polypeptide(L)'
;MSDNNENEHLENTLQMNNEPLVISMPDTTEIQQPISVEPLVISSPDTISIVANAPLDEEYSNQQGITIEPVLQDSSDIQSLTIEPALPEVEITEPVPLVAPKLVFIVPYRDRAQQQQFFSAHMNVILEDIPKQDYEIYYIHQADAREFNRGAMKNIGFLAMKDKYPNDYQNITFVFNDVDTMPFSKNFLNYETSAGVVKHFYGYTFALGGIVSVNGGDFEKTLGYPNFWTWGYEDNLLQKRILSAGIQIDRSQFYPIMDKNIFQMKDGITRIVNRGEFERFVADTTEGWQSITGLQYSIDDSTKFINVTAFDTGFQEKKELTRVHDLRNGSRPFQSANLMSMNSGRGRPKPKMSMRL
;
A
#
# COMPACT_ATOMS: atom_id res chain seq x y z
N MET A 1 29.46 50.35 -48.12
CA MET A 1 28.45 49.27 -48.15
C MET A 1 29.15 48.02 -47.67
N SER A 2 28.71 47.52 -46.50
CA SER A 2 28.72 46.12 -46.01
C SER A 2 30.00 45.28 -46.09
N ASP A 3 30.42 44.50 -45.11
CA ASP A 3 30.06 44.30 -43.70
C ASP A 3 31.14 43.38 -43.09
N ASN A 4 31.53 43.71 -41.86
CA ASN A 4 32.04 42.89 -40.74
C ASN A 4 32.52 41.44 -40.97
N ASN A 5 33.76 41.17 -40.55
CA ASN A 5 34.04 40.19 -39.49
C ASN A 5 35.50 40.33 -38.97
N GLU A 6 35.65 41.08 -37.89
CA GLU A 6 36.79 40.96 -36.97
C GLU A 6 36.32 40.12 -35.76
N ASN A 7 37.10 39.10 -35.39
CA ASN A 7 37.38 38.78 -33.98
C ASN A 7 38.33 37.58 -33.90
N GLU A 8 39.61 37.92 -33.76
CA GLU A 8 40.63 37.08 -33.15
C GLU A 8 40.60 37.23 -31.62
N HIS A 9 40.87 36.11 -30.94
CA HIS A 9 41.42 35.98 -29.59
C HIS A 9 40.68 36.59 -28.39
N LEU A 10 40.31 35.70 -27.44
CA LEU A 10 40.82 35.72 -26.06
C LEU A 10 40.37 34.45 -25.32
N GLU A 11 41.32 33.56 -25.10
CA GLU A 11 41.25 32.58 -24.01
C GLU A 11 41.24 33.33 -22.68
N ASN A 12 40.31 33.01 -21.78
CA ASN A 12 40.50 33.31 -20.37
C ASN A 12 39.86 32.25 -19.47
N THR A 13 40.77 31.67 -18.69
CA THR A 13 40.67 30.71 -17.61
C THR A 13 39.65 31.14 -16.54
N LEU A 14 38.70 30.26 -16.19
CA LEU A 14 37.93 30.35 -14.95
C LEU A 14 38.18 29.10 -14.12
N GLN A 15 39.17 29.20 -13.22
CA GLN A 15 39.29 28.36 -12.04
C GLN A 15 38.13 28.70 -11.10
N MET A 16 37.21 27.76 -10.88
CA MET A 16 36.26 27.86 -9.77
C MET A 16 36.92 27.30 -8.52
N ASN A 17 37.16 28.19 -7.56
CA ASN A 17 37.62 27.87 -6.21
C ASN A 17 36.53 27.06 -5.49
N ASN A 18 36.91 25.86 -5.04
CA ASN A 18 36.16 25.07 -4.06
C ASN A 18 36.56 25.54 -2.65
N GLU A 19 35.78 26.43 -2.05
CA GLU A 19 35.74 26.58 -0.60
C GLU A 19 34.29 26.46 -0.10
N PRO A 20 34.05 25.74 1.02
CA PRO A 20 32.71 25.55 1.55
C PRO A 20 32.18 26.82 2.22
N LEU A 21 30.97 27.24 1.84
CA LEU A 21 30.20 28.25 2.56
C LEU A 21 29.88 27.75 3.97
N VAL A 22 30.54 28.31 4.98
CA VAL A 22 30.20 28.15 6.39
C VAL A 22 29.06 29.12 6.71
N ILE A 23 27.84 28.61 6.79
CA ILE A 23 26.71 29.36 7.37
C ILE A 23 26.75 29.13 8.88
N SER A 24 27.17 30.15 9.62
CA SER A 24 27.06 30.24 11.07
C SER A 24 25.58 30.32 11.47
N MET A 25 25.09 29.33 12.23
CA MET A 25 23.81 29.41 12.92
C MET A 25 24.02 30.02 14.31
N PRO A 26 23.17 30.94 14.78
CA PRO A 26 23.29 31.50 16.12
C PRO A 26 22.92 30.45 17.18
N ASP A 27 23.75 30.39 18.23
CA ASP A 27 23.52 29.65 19.47
C ASP A 27 22.17 30.03 20.11
N THR A 28 21.35 29.05 20.43
CA THR A 28 20.19 29.20 21.32
C THR A 28 20.11 28.03 22.28
N THR A 29 20.93 28.08 23.33
CA THR A 29 20.73 27.33 24.57
C THR A 29 19.91 28.16 25.55
N GLU A 30 18.86 27.53 26.10
CA GLU A 30 18.08 27.85 27.31
C GLU A 30 17.13 29.06 27.19
N ILE A 31 15.82 28.96 27.48
CA ILE A 31 15.16 28.40 28.67
C ILE A 31 13.76 27.85 28.28
N GLN A 32 13.46 26.58 28.58
CA GLN A 32 12.08 26.07 28.67
C GLN A 32 11.72 25.92 30.16
N GLN A 33 10.69 26.63 30.61
CA GLN A 33 9.95 26.27 31.83
C GLN A 33 8.79 25.34 31.45
N PRO A 34 8.48 24.31 32.24
CA PRO A 34 7.38 23.39 31.94
C PRO A 34 6.03 24.06 32.17
N ILE A 35 5.18 24.06 31.15
CA ILE A 35 3.77 24.42 31.27
C ILE A 35 3.04 23.22 31.88
N SER A 36 2.47 23.40 33.07
CA SER A 36 1.57 22.45 33.72
C SER A 36 0.25 22.40 32.94
N VAL A 37 -0.09 21.24 32.39
CA VAL A 37 -1.40 20.96 31.78
C VAL A 37 -2.21 20.14 32.77
N GLU A 38 -3.28 20.73 33.31
CA GLU A 38 -4.27 20.01 34.11
C GLU A 38 -5.07 19.04 33.23
N PRO A 39 -5.46 17.86 33.75
CA PRO A 39 -6.25 16.90 32.98
C PRO A 39 -7.70 17.37 32.80
N LEU A 40 -8.18 17.36 31.56
CA LEU A 40 -9.60 17.48 31.22
C LEU A 40 -10.36 16.25 31.75
N VAL A 41 -11.27 16.46 32.68
CA VAL A 41 -12.24 15.47 33.15
C VAL A 41 -13.38 15.39 32.12
N ILE A 42 -13.47 14.27 31.39
CA ILE A 42 -14.65 13.92 30.59
C ILE A 42 -15.46 12.90 31.39
N SER A 43 -16.63 13.31 31.88
CA SER A 43 -17.60 12.44 32.52
C SER A 43 -18.25 11.51 31.49
N SER A 44 -18.14 10.20 31.69
CA SER A 44 -18.84 9.16 30.92
C SER A 44 -20.18 8.84 31.58
N PRO A 45 -21.29 8.64 30.83
CA PRO A 45 -22.49 8.04 31.39
C PRO A 45 -22.49 6.51 31.22
N ASP A 46 -22.49 5.86 32.37
CA ASP A 46 -23.25 4.67 32.78
C ASP A 46 -23.30 3.42 31.87
N THR A 47 -22.47 2.46 32.27
CA THR A 47 -22.61 1.02 32.04
C THR A 47 -23.80 0.46 32.83
N ILE A 48 -24.83 -0.03 32.13
CA ILE A 48 -25.87 -0.90 32.71
C ILE A 48 -25.30 -2.32 32.79
N SER A 49 -25.07 -2.79 34.02
CA SER A 49 -24.75 -4.18 34.32
C SER A 49 -26.03 -4.97 34.55
N ILE A 50 -26.24 -6.02 33.76
CA ILE A 50 -27.34 -6.97 33.91
C ILE A 50 -26.98 -7.90 35.08
N VAL A 51 -27.71 -7.80 36.19
CA VAL A 51 -27.60 -8.73 37.31
C VAL A 51 -28.84 -9.61 37.37
N ALA A 52 -28.57 -10.89 37.62
CA ALA A 52 -29.47 -12.03 37.60
C ALA A 52 -30.72 -11.89 38.50
N ASN A 53 -31.84 -12.41 38.00
CA ASN A 53 -33.06 -12.64 38.77
C ASN A 53 -32.96 -13.95 39.58
N ALA A 54 -33.28 -13.86 40.86
CA ALA A 54 -33.91 -14.93 41.64
C ALA A 54 -35.07 -14.33 42.45
N PRO A 55 -36.16 -15.09 42.70
CA PRO A 55 -37.51 -14.56 42.95
C PRO A 55 -37.80 -14.37 44.44
N LEU A 56 -38.94 -13.75 44.78
CA LEU A 56 -39.86 -14.11 45.89
C LEU A 56 -41.05 -13.11 45.97
N ASP A 57 -42.25 -13.67 45.78
CA ASP A 57 -43.51 -13.57 46.55
C ASP A 57 -44.29 -12.24 46.79
N GLU A 58 -45.59 -12.30 46.46
CA GLU A 58 -46.82 -11.93 47.24
C GLU A 58 -46.87 -10.57 47.99
N GLU A 59 -47.92 -9.74 48.07
CA GLU A 59 -49.35 -9.76 47.74
C GLU A 59 -49.95 -8.39 48.24
N TYR A 60 -51.20 -8.04 47.85
CA TYR A 60 -52.08 -6.97 48.39
C TYR A 60 -51.69 -5.47 48.18
N SER A 61 -52.57 -4.46 48.00
CA SER A 61 -54.01 -4.29 47.66
C SER A 61 -54.35 -2.79 47.74
N ASN A 62 -55.38 -2.35 46.99
CA ASN A 62 -56.21 -1.14 47.14
C ASN A 62 -55.57 0.23 46.77
N GLN A 63 -56.24 1.21 46.13
CA GLN A 63 -57.66 1.43 45.76
C GLN A 63 -57.78 2.67 44.83
N GLN A 64 -58.99 2.84 44.26
CA GLN A 64 -59.57 3.96 43.48
C GLN A 64 -59.35 3.87 41.95
N GLY A 65 -60.35 3.67 41.08
CA GLY A 65 -61.81 3.65 41.22
C GLY A 65 -62.44 4.51 40.12
N ILE A 66 -62.83 3.92 38.98
CA ILE A 66 -63.81 4.51 38.05
C ILE A 66 -64.75 3.40 37.59
N THR A 67 -66.02 3.56 37.94
CA THR A 67 -67.15 2.70 37.59
C THR A 67 -67.68 3.13 36.22
N ILE A 68 -67.90 2.17 35.31
CA ILE A 68 -68.73 2.37 34.11
C ILE A 68 -69.63 1.15 33.98
N GLU A 69 -70.95 1.35 34.02
CA GLU A 69 -71.94 0.28 33.84
C GLU A 69 -72.04 -0.15 32.37
N PRO A 70 -72.36 -1.44 32.09
CA PRO A 70 -72.37 -1.96 30.73
C PRO A 70 -73.72 -1.73 30.04
N VAL A 71 -73.67 -1.15 28.85
CA VAL A 71 -74.79 -1.20 27.89
C VAL A 71 -74.66 -2.51 27.11
N LEU A 72 -75.63 -3.42 27.31
CA LEU A 72 -75.82 -4.60 26.48
C LEU A 72 -76.47 -4.19 25.16
N GLN A 73 -75.80 -4.46 24.05
CA GLN A 73 -76.45 -4.56 22.75
C GLN A 73 -75.99 -5.81 22.03
N ASP A 74 -76.98 -6.43 21.40
CA ASP A 74 -77.06 -7.83 21.02
C ASP A 74 -76.64 -8.06 19.56
N SER A 75 -76.13 -9.26 19.34
CA SER A 75 -76.22 -10.07 18.12
C SER A 75 -75.49 -9.68 16.81
N SER A 76 -75.00 -10.75 16.19
CA SER A 76 -74.66 -10.97 14.77
C SER A 76 -73.55 -10.11 14.16
N ASP A 77 -72.32 -10.65 14.25
CA ASP A 77 -71.48 -10.98 13.07
C ASP A 77 -70.02 -11.08 13.51
N ILE A 78 -69.62 -12.27 13.98
CA ILE A 78 -68.19 -12.63 14.05
C ILE A 78 -67.99 -13.78 13.09
N GLN A 79 -67.64 -13.43 11.84
CA GLN A 79 -66.94 -14.36 10.96
C GLN A 79 -65.59 -14.68 11.62
N SER A 80 -65.36 -15.97 11.89
CA SER A 80 -64.05 -16.47 12.29
C SER A 80 -63.05 -16.23 11.16
N LEU A 81 -62.32 -15.12 11.24
CA LEU A 81 -61.16 -14.85 10.40
C LEU A 81 -60.01 -15.72 10.91
N THR A 82 -59.89 -16.92 10.34
CA THR A 82 -58.66 -17.71 10.44
C THR A 82 -57.60 -16.99 9.62
N ILE A 83 -56.77 -16.17 10.26
CA ILE A 83 -55.57 -15.61 9.64
C ILE A 83 -54.52 -16.73 9.71
N GLU A 84 -54.35 -17.47 8.62
CA GLU A 84 -53.15 -18.28 8.46
C GLU A 84 -51.94 -17.33 8.36
N PRO A 85 -50.88 -17.53 9.17
CA PRO A 85 -49.66 -16.77 8.99
C PRO A 85 -49.04 -17.20 7.65
N ALA A 86 -49.20 -16.36 6.62
CA ALA A 86 -48.45 -16.50 5.39
C ALA A 86 -46.96 -16.40 5.75
N LEU A 87 -46.25 -17.54 5.66
CA LEU A 87 -44.80 -17.57 5.71
C LEU A 87 -44.29 -16.60 4.64
N PRO A 88 -43.37 -15.67 4.97
CA PRO A 88 -42.83 -14.78 3.96
C PRO A 88 -42.16 -15.63 2.89
N GLU A 89 -42.59 -15.46 1.63
CA GLU A 89 -41.86 -15.99 0.49
C GLU A 89 -40.43 -15.47 0.58
N VAL A 90 -39.49 -16.38 0.83
CA VAL A 90 -38.07 -16.10 0.75
C VAL A 90 -37.79 -15.85 -0.72
N GLU A 91 -37.77 -14.58 -1.11
CA GLU A 91 -37.33 -14.15 -2.41
C GLU A 91 -35.86 -14.58 -2.54
N ILE A 92 -35.62 -15.68 -3.27
CA ILE A 92 -34.28 -16.16 -3.59
C ILE A 92 -33.71 -15.13 -4.55
N THR A 93 -33.10 -14.09 -4.01
CA THR A 93 -32.33 -13.15 -4.81
C THR A 93 -31.12 -13.91 -5.33
N GLU A 94 -31.11 -14.14 -6.65
CA GLU A 94 -29.92 -14.57 -7.38
C GLU A 94 -28.72 -13.74 -6.86
N PRO A 95 -27.58 -14.37 -6.50
CA PRO A 95 -26.45 -13.63 -5.98
C PRO A 95 -26.06 -12.57 -7.00
N VAL A 96 -26.15 -11.29 -6.59
CA VAL A 96 -25.73 -10.16 -7.44
C VAL A 96 -24.30 -10.46 -7.91
N PRO A 97 -24.05 -10.52 -9.22
CA PRO A 97 -22.74 -10.87 -9.73
C PRO A 97 -21.72 -9.86 -9.17
N LEU A 98 -20.67 -10.40 -8.55
CA LEU A 98 -19.59 -9.61 -7.98
C LEU A 98 -18.92 -8.81 -9.10
N VAL A 99 -19.15 -7.51 -9.15
CA VAL A 99 -18.55 -6.62 -10.14
C VAL A 99 -17.11 -6.32 -9.75
N ALA A 100 -16.17 -6.65 -10.63
CA ALA A 100 -14.75 -6.37 -10.40
C ALA A 100 -14.46 -4.86 -10.48
N PRO A 101 -13.68 -4.30 -9.53
CA PRO A 101 -13.25 -2.91 -9.58
C PRO A 101 -12.21 -2.70 -10.71
N LYS A 102 -12.05 -1.46 -11.14
CA LYS A 102 -10.98 -1.09 -12.09
C LYS A 102 -9.62 -1.05 -11.41
N LEU A 103 -9.60 -0.60 -10.16
CA LEU A 103 -8.40 -0.40 -9.35
C LEU A 103 -8.42 -1.29 -8.11
N VAL A 104 -7.32 -1.97 -7.82
CA VAL A 104 -7.12 -2.59 -6.50
C VAL A 104 -5.79 -2.17 -5.93
N PHE A 105 -5.83 -1.45 -4.81
CA PHE A 105 -4.65 -1.06 -4.05
C PHE A 105 -4.22 -2.22 -3.15
N ILE A 106 -2.98 -2.67 -3.33
CA ILE A 106 -2.34 -3.72 -2.54
C ILE A 106 -1.28 -3.06 -1.65
N VAL A 107 -1.58 -2.97 -0.36
CA VAL A 107 -0.75 -2.28 0.63
C VAL A 107 -0.09 -3.33 1.54
N PRO A 108 1.21 -3.66 1.35
CA PRO A 108 1.90 -4.60 2.22
C PRO A 108 2.02 -4.02 3.64
N TYR A 109 1.66 -4.80 4.65
CA TYR A 109 1.50 -4.30 6.02
C TYR A 109 2.05 -5.25 7.09
N ARG A 110 2.72 -4.66 8.10
CA ARG A 110 2.99 -5.26 9.41
C ARG A 110 3.37 -4.16 10.42
N ASP A 111 2.90 -4.26 11.66
CA ASP A 111 3.31 -3.42 12.81
C ASP A 111 3.33 -1.90 12.58
N ARG A 112 2.34 -1.38 11.83
CA ARG A 112 2.30 0.03 11.39
C ARG A 112 0.94 0.69 11.61
N ALA A 113 0.29 0.40 12.73
CA ALA A 113 -1.09 0.84 13.02
C ALA A 113 -1.31 2.35 12.82
N GLN A 114 -0.42 3.21 13.34
CA GLN A 114 -0.54 4.66 13.17
C GLN A 114 -0.43 5.10 11.70
N GLN A 115 0.52 4.54 10.97
CA GLN A 115 0.70 4.82 9.55
C GLN A 115 -0.51 4.35 8.73
N GLN A 116 -1.04 3.16 9.03
CA GLN A 116 -2.22 2.63 8.35
C GLN A 116 -3.48 3.44 8.65
N GLN A 117 -3.69 3.87 9.89
CA GLN A 117 -4.81 4.72 10.25
C GLN A 117 -4.77 6.04 9.48
N PHE A 118 -3.59 6.68 9.42
CA PHE A 118 -3.41 7.91 8.65
C PHE A 118 -3.59 7.67 7.14
N PHE A 119 -2.96 6.63 6.59
CA PHE A 119 -3.07 6.24 5.18
C PHE A 119 -4.53 6.01 4.79
N SER A 120 -5.28 5.24 5.58
CA SER A 120 -6.69 4.95 5.33
C SER A 120 -7.54 6.23 5.30
N ALA A 121 -7.38 7.10 6.31
CA ALA A 121 -8.10 8.35 6.38
C ALA A 121 -7.77 9.28 5.20
N HIS A 122 -6.49 9.39 4.85
CA HIS A 122 -6.03 10.27 3.78
C HIS A 122 -6.40 9.74 2.40
N MET A 123 -6.23 8.44 2.14
CA MET A 123 -6.59 7.83 0.85
C MET A 123 -8.10 7.90 0.55
N ASN A 124 -8.94 7.93 1.59
CA ASN A 124 -10.38 8.21 1.41
C ASN A 124 -10.63 9.59 0.78
N VAL A 125 -9.82 10.60 1.11
CA VAL A 125 -9.87 11.94 0.49
C VAL A 125 -9.23 11.91 -0.90
N ILE A 126 -8.09 11.23 -1.06
CA ILE A 126 -7.37 11.15 -2.34
C ILE A 126 -8.22 10.53 -3.45
N LEU A 127 -9.07 9.56 -3.09
CA LEU A 127 -9.90 8.80 -4.02
C LEU A 127 -11.40 9.16 -3.92
N GLU A 128 -11.76 10.28 -3.30
CA GLU A 128 -13.17 10.64 -3.05
C GLU A 128 -13.98 10.89 -4.33
N ASP A 129 -13.31 11.30 -5.41
CA ASP A 129 -13.93 11.55 -6.71
C ASP A 129 -14.02 10.29 -7.58
N ILE A 130 -13.45 9.15 -7.14
CA ILE A 130 -13.57 7.86 -7.82
C ILE A 130 -14.81 7.13 -7.26
N PRO A 131 -15.70 6.58 -8.11
CA PRO A 131 -16.82 5.78 -7.64
C PRO A 131 -16.37 4.62 -6.74
N LYS A 132 -17.05 4.38 -5.61
CA LYS A 132 -16.63 3.37 -4.62
C LYS A 132 -16.63 1.94 -5.16
N GLN A 133 -17.37 1.67 -6.24
CA GLN A 133 -17.36 0.39 -6.95
C GLN A 133 -16.17 0.22 -7.90
N ASP A 134 -15.48 1.30 -8.26
CA ASP A 134 -14.38 1.28 -9.22
C ASP A 134 -13.02 1.03 -8.54
N TYR A 135 -12.94 1.06 -7.21
CA TYR A 135 -11.71 0.75 -6.48
C TYR A 135 -11.91 0.00 -5.17
N GLU A 136 -10.92 -0.82 -4.81
CA GLU A 136 -10.79 -1.42 -3.48
C GLU A 136 -9.37 -1.17 -2.93
N ILE A 137 -9.21 -1.10 -1.61
CA ILE A 137 -7.91 -1.03 -0.93
C ILE A 137 -7.82 -2.20 0.04
N TYR A 138 -6.75 -3.00 -0.06
CA TYR A 138 -6.48 -4.10 0.86
C TYR A 138 -5.12 -3.94 1.56
N TYR A 139 -5.13 -4.19 2.86
CA TYR A 139 -3.92 -4.25 3.69
C TYR A 139 -3.49 -5.71 3.83
N ILE A 140 -2.38 -6.08 3.19
CA ILE A 140 -1.90 -7.47 3.22
C ILE A 140 -1.01 -7.63 4.44
N HIS A 141 -1.58 -8.20 5.49
CA HIS A 141 -1.00 -8.28 6.80
C HIS A 141 -0.26 -9.59 7.01
N GLN A 142 1.07 -9.53 7.10
CA GLN A 142 1.89 -10.68 7.48
C GLN A 142 1.74 -10.92 8.99
N ALA A 143 0.93 -11.90 9.38
CA ALA A 143 0.58 -12.20 10.76
C ALA A 143 1.46 -13.30 11.41
N ASP A 144 2.60 -13.63 10.79
CA ASP A 144 3.60 -14.55 11.34
C ASP A 144 4.82 -13.81 11.94
N ALA A 145 5.68 -14.58 12.62
CA ALA A 145 6.85 -14.07 13.34
C ALA A 145 8.16 -14.05 12.53
N ARG A 146 8.14 -14.35 11.23
CA ARG A 146 9.34 -14.31 10.36
C ARG A 146 9.67 -12.87 9.98
N GLU A 147 10.83 -12.62 9.38
CA GLU A 147 11.13 -11.29 8.83
C GLU A 147 10.09 -10.86 7.78
N PHE A 148 9.91 -9.54 7.62
CA PHE A 148 8.87 -9.04 6.72
C PHE A 148 9.23 -9.38 5.28
N ASN A 149 8.29 -9.98 4.56
CA ASN A 149 8.44 -10.31 3.15
C ASN A 149 7.53 -9.40 2.30
N ARG A 150 8.01 -8.17 2.06
CA ARG A 150 7.25 -7.14 1.33
C ARG A 150 6.84 -7.61 -0.08
N GLY A 151 7.74 -8.32 -0.76
CA GLY A 151 7.47 -8.90 -2.09
C GLY A 151 6.37 -9.97 -2.05
N ALA A 152 6.45 -10.90 -1.09
CA ALA A 152 5.41 -11.91 -0.90
C ALA A 152 4.07 -11.29 -0.55
N MET A 153 4.01 -10.27 0.32
CA MET A 153 2.75 -9.60 0.64
C MET A 153 2.09 -8.96 -0.58
N LYS A 154 2.88 -8.36 -1.49
CA LYS A 154 2.36 -7.85 -2.76
C LYS A 154 1.83 -8.99 -3.66
N ASN A 155 2.57 -10.09 -3.78
CA ASN A 155 2.14 -11.27 -4.53
C ASN A 155 0.87 -11.92 -3.96
N ILE A 156 0.76 -12.04 -2.63
CA ILE A 156 -0.40 -12.62 -1.95
C ILE A 156 -1.63 -11.73 -2.15
N GLY A 157 -1.46 -10.40 -2.08
CA GLY A 157 -2.54 -9.49 -2.43
C GLY A 157 -3.05 -9.69 -3.85
N PHE A 158 -2.15 -9.88 -4.82
CA PHE A 158 -2.54 -10.25 -6.18
C PHE A 158 -3.25 -11.62 -6.23
N LEU A 159 -2.73 -12.65 -5.56
CA LEU A 159 -3.34 -13.99 -5.53
C LEU A 159 -4.75 -13.96 -4.93
N ALA A 160 -4.95 -13.25 -3.82
CA ALA A 160 -6.26 -13.11 -3.20
C ALA A 160 -7.28 -12.45 -4.14
N MET A 161 -6.85 -11.47 -4.94
CA MET A 161 -7.72 -10.82 -5.93
C MET A 161 -7.94 -11.68 -7.17
N LYS A 162 -6.96 -12.48 -7.57
CA LYS A 162 -7.13 -13.50 -8.60
C LYS A 162 -8.17 -14.54 -8.18
N ASP A 163 -8.17 -14.95 -6.91
CA ASP A 163 -9.17 -15.87 -6.36
C ASP A 163 -10.55 -15.21 -6.21
N LYS A 164 -10.59 -13.93 -5.81
CA LYS A 164 -11.83 -13.15 -5.68
C LYS A 164 -12.49 -12.83 -7.03
N TYR A 165 -11.69 -12.53 -8.07
CA TYR A 165 -12.15 -12.11 -9.39
C TYR A 165 -11.55 -12.98 -10.52
N PRO A 166 -11.81 -14.31 -10.54
CA PRO A 166 -11.09 -15.25 -11.42
C PRO A 166 -11.26 -14.98 -12.91
N ASN A 167 -12.35 -14.32 -13.32
CA ASN A 167 -12.63 -14.01 -14.71
C ASN A 167 -12.17 -12.60 -15.13
N ASP A 168 -11.85 -11.73 -14.17
CA ASP A 168 -11.67 -10.30 -14.41
C ASP A 168 -10.31 -9.77 -13.94
N TYR A 169 -9.60 -10.49 -13.06
CA TYR A 169 -8.35 -10.02 -12.44
C TYR A 169 -7.30 -9.57 -13.46
N GLN A 170 -7.27 -10.18 -14.65
CA GLN A 170 -6.32 -9.79 -15.70
C GLN A 170 -6.59 -8.39 -16.26
N ASN A 171 -7.80 -7.87 -16.13
CA ASN A 171 -8.19 -6.52 -16.59
C ASN A 171 -8.09 -5.46 -15.48
N ILE A 172 -7.92 -5.87 -14.22
CA ILE A 172 -7.77 -4.97 -13.08
C ILE A 172 -6.40 -4.29 -13.14
N THR A 173 -6.35 -3.00 -12.77
CA THR A 173 -5.10 -2.32 -12.43
C THR A 173 -4.78 -2.54 -10.96
N PHE A 174 -3.69 -3.26 -10.69
CA PHE A 174 -3.13 -3.41 -9.36
C PHE A 174 -2.21 -2.25 -9.03
N VAL A 175 -2.52 -1.54 -7.95
CA VAL A 175 -1.70 -0.44 -7.42
C VAL A 175 -0.95 -0.93 -6.20
N PHE A 176 0.33 -1.23 -6.36
CA PHE A 176 1.21 -1.55 -5.22
C PHE A 176 1.64 -0.25 -4.56
N ASN A 177 1.18 -0.02 -3.34
CA ASN A 177 1.37 1.24 -2.62
C ASN A 177 1.94 0.96 -1.24
N ASP A 178 3.06 1.57 -0.88
CA ASP A 178 3.55 1.51 0.50
C ASP A 178 2.65 2.31 1.44
N VAL A 179 2.35 1.77 2.62
CA VAL A 179 1.47 2.40 3.63
C VAL A 179 1.97 3.77 4.09
N ASP A 180 3.25 4.06 3.89
CA ASP A 180 3.88 5.31 4.28
C ASP A 180 3.95 6.35 3.16
N THR A 181 3.40 6.09 1.97
CA THR A 181 3.46 7.00 0.81
C THR A 181 2.09 7.30 0.21
N MET A 182 1.78 8.59 0.00
CA MET A 182 0.52 9.04 -0.59
C MET A 182 0.65 10.44 -1.20
N PRO A 183 -0.08 10.80 -2.27
CA PRO A 183 -0.08 12.17 -2.77
C PRO A 183 -0.72 13.13 -1.75
N PHE A 184 -0.31 14.41 -1.75
CA PHE A 184 -0.94 15.41 -0.87
C PHE A 184 -2.34 15.83 -1.33
N SER A 185 -2.63 15.72 -2.63
CA SER A 185 -3.86 16.23 -3.24
C SER A 185 -4.58 15.13 -4.01
N LYS A 186 -5.91 15.14 -3.95
CA LYS A 186 -6.76 14.23 -4.73
C LYS A 186 -6.55 14.41 -6.23
N ASN A 187 -6.81 13.35 -6.99
CA ASN A 187 -6.67 13.30 -8.46
C ASN A 187 -5.25 13.67 -8.97
N PHE A 188 -4.24 13.70 -8.10
CA PHE A 188 -2.89 14.07 -8.48
C PHE A 188 -2.21 13.01 -9.33
N LEU A 189 -2.46 11.73 -9.03
CA LEU A 189 -1.93 10.57 -9.75
C LEU A 189 -3.07 9.88 -10.53
N ASN A 190 -2.83 9.58 -11.80
CA ASN A 190 -3.70 8.71 -12.59
C ASN A 190 -3.24 7.26 -12.45
N TYR A 191 -3.83 6.55 -11.48
CA TYR A 191 -3.47 5.18 -11.12
C TYR A 191 -3.82 4.15 -12.19
N GLU A 192 -4.83 4.37 -13.03
CA GLU A 192 -5.25 3.39 -14.05
C GLU A 192 -4.13 3.15 -15.07
N THR A 193 -3.91 1.88 -15.43
CA THR A 193 -2.99 1.52 -16.51
C THR A 193 -3.64 0.54 -17.48
N SER A 194 -2.94 0.24 -18.56
CA SER A 194 -3.37 -0.71 -19.59
C SER A 194 -2.33 -1.81 -19.77
N ALA A 195 -2.74 -2.93 -20.36
CA ALA A 195 -1.83 -4.01 -20.71
C ALA A 195 -0.67 -3.50 -21.59
N GLY A 196 0.55 -3.95 -21.30
CA GLY A 196 1.79 -3.48 -21.91
C GLY A 196 2.40 -2.25 -21.24
N VAL A 197 1.76 -1.66 -20.22
CA VAL A 197 2.25 -0.45 -19.53
C VAL A 197 2.21 -0.61 -18.00
N VAL A 198 3.37 -0.38 -17.38
CA VAL A 198 3.52 -0.18 -15.93
C VAL A 198 3.74 1.30 -15.65
N LYS A 199 2.95 1.90 -14.77
CA LYS A 199 3.17 3.27 -14.32
C LYS A 199 3.94 3.29 -13.00
N HIS A 200 4.97 4.12 -12.91
CA HIS A 200 5.76 4.31 -11.69
C HIS A 200 5.68 5.76 -11.23
N PHE A 201 5.06 5.98 -10.07
CA PHE A 201 4.71 7.33 -9.61
C PHE A 201 5.68 7.89 -8.58
N TYR A 202 6.23 7.07 -7.69
CA TYR A 202 7.07 7.57 -6.60
C TYR A 202 8.21 6.63 -6.26
N GLY A 203 9.44 7.14 -6.19
CA GLY A 203 10.58 6.34 -5.75
C GLY A 203 11.89 6.68 -6.47
N TYR A 204 12.58 5.64 -6.92
CA TYR A 204 13.86 5.73 -7.64
C TYR A 204 13.72 5.21 -9.07
N THR A 205 14.41 5.78 -10.05
CA THR A 205 14.30 5.33 -11.45
C THR A 205 14.95 3.96 -11.72
N PHE A 206 15.71 3.41 -10.77
CA PHE A 206 16.37 2.10 -10.86
C PHE A 206 15.57 0.96 -10.20
N ALA A 207 14.39 1.24 -9.63
CA ALA A 207 13.53 0.27 -8.96
C ALA A 207 12.04 0.66 -9.14
N LEU A 208 11.14 -0.31 -9.04
CA LEU A 208 9.68 -0.07 -9.02
C LEU A 208 9.15 -0.12 -7.58
N GLY A 209 9.58 0.86 -6.77
CA GLY A 209 9.19 1.00 -5.36
C GLY A 209 8.12 2.07 -5.14
N GLY A 210 7.77 2.35 -3.89
CA GLY A 210 6.80 3.38 -3.52
C GLY A 210 5.39 3.09 -4.03
N ILE A 211 5.04 3.68 -5.17
CA ILE A 211 3.71 3.59 -5.80
C ILE A 211 3.85 3.16 -7.26
N VAL A 212 3.30 2.00 -7.60
CA VAL A 212 3.40 1.36 -8.91
C VAL A 212 2.04 0.81 -9.33
N SER A 213 1.62 1.11 -10.57
CA SER A 213 0.44 0.48 -11.17
C SER A 213 0.82 -0.50 -12.27
N VAL A 214 0.19 -1.67 -12.27
CA VAL A 214 0.37 -2.71 -13.29
C VAL A 214 -0.95 -3.41 -13.59
N ASN A 215 -1.17 -3.76 -14.85
CA ASN A 215 -2.31 -4.58 -15.24
C ASN A 215 -2.15 -6.02 -14.71
N GLY A 216 -3.25 -6.66 -14.28
CA GLY A 216 -3.20 -7.99 -13.69
C GLY A 216 -2.57 -9.07 -14.57
N GLY A 217 -2.88 -9.08 -15.87
CA GLY A 217 -2.27 -10.02 -16.82
C GLY A 217 -0.77 -9.79 -16.99
N ASP A 218 -0.34 -8.53 -16.96
CA ASP A 218 1.08 -8.16 -16.99
C ASP A 218 1.83 -8.53 -15.72
N PHE A 219 1.19 -8.41 -14.56
CA PHE A 219 1.78 -8.83 -13.30
C PHE A 219 1.94 -10.35 -13.24
N GLU A 220 0.91 -11.09 -13.68
CA GLU A 220 0.93 -12.55 -13.74
C GLU A 220 2.07 -13.06 -14.63
N LYS A 221 2.19 -12.54 -15.86
CA LYS A 221 3.20 -13.00 -16.84
C LYS A 221 4.64 -12.68 -16.44
N THR A 222 4.84 -11.76 -15.50
CA THR A 222 6.18 -11.33 -15.05
C THR A 222 6.64 -12.03 -13.78
N LEU A 223 5.93 -13.06 -13.29
CA LEU A 223 6.18 -13.75 -12.03
C LEU A 223 6.02 -12.87 -10.78
N GLY A 224 5.52 -11.63 -10.93
CA GLY A 224 5.36 -10.67 -9.84
C GLY A 224 6.68 -10.28 -9.16
N TYR A 225 6.60 -9.94 -7.88
CA TYR A 225 7.77 -9.64 -7.05
C TYR A 225 8.53 -10.92 -6.65
N PRO A 226 9.84 -10.89 -6.38
CA PRO A 226 10.49 -11.99 -5.67
C PRO A 226 10.09 -12.02 -4.19
N ASN A 227 10.08 -13.20 -3.56
CA ASN A 227 9.68 -13.35 -2.17
C ASN A 227 10.90 -13.25 -1.23
N PHE A 228 11.57 -12.09 -1.24
CA PHE A 228 12.75 -11.85 -0.42
C PHE A 228 12.39 -11.57 1.04
N TRP A 229 13.08 -12.25 1.96
CA TRP A 229 13.00 -11.99 3.39
C TRP A 229 13.85 -10.77 3.75
N THR A 230 13.30 -9.79 4.47
CA THR A 230 13.95 -8.50 4.84
C THR A 230 13.94 -7.45 3.73
N TRP A 231 14.60 -6.31 3.94
CA TRP A 231 14.53 -5.15 3.06
C TRP A 231 15.48 -5.25 1.86
N GLY A 232 14.94 -4.93 0.67
CA GLY A 232 15.70 -4.52 -0.50
C GLY A 232 15.67 -5.49 -1.68
N TYR A 233 15.98 -4.94 -2.86
CA TYR A 233 16.17 -5.63 -4.15
C TYR A 233 14.92 -6.24 -4.81
N GLU A 234 13.80 -6.36 -4.11
CA GLU A 234 12.53 -6.86 -4.66
C GLU A 234 11.98 -5.95 -5.75
N ASP A 235 11.99 -4.64 -5.51
CA ASP A 235 11.52 -3.62 -6.46
C ASP A 235 12.46 -3.50 -7.67
N ASN A 236 13.76 -3.77 -7.47
CA ASN A 236 14.75 -3.81 -8.54
C ASN A 236 14.52 -5.02 -9.46
N LEU A 237 14.26 -6.19 -8.88
CA LEU A 237 14.02 -7.41 -9.66
C LEU A 237 12.69 -7.34 -10.42
N LEU A 238 11.64 -6.77 -9.82
CA LEU A 238 10.40 -6.51 -10.56
C LEU A 238 10.68 -5.64 -11.79
N GLN A 239 11.45 -4.56 -11.65
CA GLN A 239 11.79 -3.71 -12.79
C GLN A 239 12.49 -4.50 -13.91
N LYS A 240 13.45 -5.37 -13.57
CA LYS A 240 14.12 -6.24 -14.55
C LYS A 240 13.13 -7.17 -15.25
N ARG A 241 12.19 -7.77 -14.50
CA ARG A 241 11.16 -8.68 -15.04
C ARG A 241 10.20 -7.96 -16.00
N ILE A 242 9.70 -6.78 -15.62
CA ILE A 242 8.85 -5.93 -16.47
C ILE A 242 9.55 -5.61 -17.79
N LEU A 243 10.80 -5.13 -17.74
CA LEU A 243 11.57 -4.78 -18.93
C LEU A 243 11.89 -6.01 -19.80
N SER A 244 12.22 -7.15 -19.19
CA SER A 244 12.51 -8.40 -19.91
C SER A 244 11.28 -8.98 -20.62
N ALA A 245 10.08 -8.70 -20.09
CA ALA A 245 8.80 -9.07 -20.71
C ALA A 245 8.36 -8.09 -21.81
N GLY A 246 9.17 -7.07 -22.15
CA GLY A 246 8.84 -6.08 -23.18
C GLY A 246 7.74 -5.09 -22.77
N ILE A 247 7.46 -4.96 -21.48
CA ILE A 247 6.45 -4.03 -20.95
C ILE A 247 7.08 -2.65 -20.76
N GLN A 248 6.38 -1.60 -21.18
CA GLN A 248 6.84 -0.23 -21.04
C GLN A 248 6.70 0.24 -19.60
N ILE A 249 7.70 0.95 -19.08
CA ILE A 249 7.59 1.69 -17.82
C ILE A 249 7.29 3.16 -18.15
N ASP A 250 6.09 3.61 -17.83
CA ASP A 250 5.67 5.01 -17.91
C ASP A 250 6.02 5.75 -16.62
N ARG A 251 6.71 6.88 -16.78
CA ARG A 251 7.14 7.81 -15.73
C ARG A 251 6.70 9.25 -16.02
N SER A 252 5.65 9.43 -16.83
CA SER A 252 5.06 10.73 -17.13
C SER A 252 4.57 11.47 -15.88
N GLN A 253 4.12 10.74 -14.84
CA GLN A 253 3.76 11.27 -13.52
C GLN A 253 4.71 10.74 -12.42
N PHE A 254 6.02 10.75 -12.67
CA PHE A 254 7.02 10.26 -11.71
C PHE A 254 7.58 11.37 -10.81
N TYR A 255 7.63 11.09 -9.52
CA TYR A 255 8.14 11.96 -8.47
C TYR A 255 9.27 11.25 -7.69
N PRO A 256 10.46 11.84 -7.58
CA PRO A 256 11.57 11.22 -6.85
C PRO A 256 11.33 11.19 -5.34
N ILE A 257 12.11 10.37 -4.63
CA ILE A 257 12.13 10.37 -3.15
C ILE A 257 12.34 11.80 -2.61
N MET A 258 11.57 12.17 -1.59
CA MET A 258 11.48 13.52 -0.99
C MET A 258 10.85 14.61 -1.88
N ASP A 259 10.19 14.26 -2.98
CA ASP A 259 9.40 15.23 -3.74
C ASP A 259 8.26 15.81 -2.88
N LYS A 260 8.07 17.13 -2.95
CA LYS A 260 7.09 17.87 -2.14
C LYS A 260 5.63 17.51 -2.43
N ASN A 261 5.33 16.86 -3.55
CA ASN A 261 3.97 16.51 -3.93
C ASN A 261 3.50 15.16 -3.36
N ILE A 262 4.43 14.34 -2.86
CA ILE A 262 4.15 13.05 -2.25
C ILE A 262 4.53 13.10 -0.77
N PHE A 263 3.54 12.88 0.09
CA PHE A 263 3.76 12.71 1.51
C PHE A 263 4.39 11.35 1.77
N GLN A 264 5.50 11.33 2.52
CA GLN A 264 6.14 10.10 2.99
C GLN A 264 6.34 10.14 4.50
N MET A 265 5.64 9.28 5.22
CA MET A 265 5.89 9.06 6.65
C MET A 265 7.25 8.38 6.80
N LYS A 266 8.13 8.96 7.62
CA LYS A 266 9.47 8.39 7.80
C LYS A 266 9.40 7.23 8.78
N ASP A 267 9.89 6.07 8.34
CA ASP A 267 10.31 4.98 9.20
C ASP A 267 11.83 5.08 9.40
N GLY A 268 12.34 4.61 10.54
CA GLY A 268 13.70 4.85 11.06
C GLY A 268 14.84 4.70 10.05
N ILE A 269 16.04 5.14 10.39
CA ILE A 269 17.16 5.19 9.43
C ILE A 269 17.87 3.85 9.20
N THR A 270 17.41 2.78 9.83
CA THR A 270 18.01 1.45 9.75
C THR A 270 17.12 0.48 9.00
N ARG A 271 17.73 -0.49 8.31
CA ARG A 271 17.04 -1.58 7.61
C ARG A 271 17.70 -2.91 7.94
N ILE A 272 16.90 -3.93 8.18
CA ILE A 272 17.40 -5.32 8.22
C ILE A 272 17.58 -5.76 6.78
N VAL A 273 18.77 -6.23 6.45
CA VAL A 273 19.15 -6.66 5.10
C VAL A 273 19.78 -8.03 5.14
N ASN A 274 19.60 -8.81 4.07
CA ASN A 274 20.08 -10.19 4.01
C ASN A 274 21.02 -10.40 2.81
N ARG A 275 22.22 -10.95 3.07
CA ARG A 275 23.22 -11.19 2.03
C ARG A 275 22.79 -12.28 1.04
N GLY A 276 22.11 -13.33 1.51
CA GLY A 276 21.60 -14.40 0.65
C GLY A 276 20.54 -13.88 -0.32
N GLU A 277 19.67 -12.98 0.13
CA GLU A 277 18.67 -12.34 -0.73
C GLU A 277 19.31 -11.46 -1.81
N PHE A 278 20.37 -10.74 -1.47
CA PHE A 278 21.14 -10.01 -2.46
C PHE A 278 21.77 -10.92 -3.52
N GLU A 279 22.30 -12.07 -3.11
CA GLU A 279 22.87 -13.04 -4.05
C GLU A 279 21.80 -13.64 -4.97
N ARG A 280 20.60 -13.90 -4.44
CA ARG A 280 19.43 -14.32 -5.23
C ARG A 280 18.98 -13.25 -6.22
N PHE A 281 19.02 -11.97 -5.84
CA PHE A 281 18.79 -10.85 -6.74
C PHE A 281 19.84 -10.77 -7.86
N VAL A 282 21.12 -10.93 -7.54
CA VAL A 282 22.21 -10.92 -8.52
C VAL A 282 22.09 -12.09 -9.50
N ALA A 283 21.60 -13.24 -9.03
CA ALA A 283 21.36 -14.43 -9.84
C ALA A 283 20.04 -14.40 -10.64
N ASP A 284 19.31 -13.28 -10.65
CA ASP A 284 18.01 -13.12 -11.33
C ASP A 284 17.04 -14.27 -11.03
N THR A 285 16.84 -14.57 -9.75
CA THR A 285 15.95 -15.66 -9.31
C THR A 285 14.59 -15.63 -10.00
N THR A 286 14.05 -16.80 -10.30
CA THR A 286 12.70 -16.99 -10.88
C THR A 286 11.62 -17.16 -9.82
N GLU A 287 11.97 -17.06 -8.53
CA GLU A 287 10.97 -17.15 -7.45
C GLU A 287 9.98 -15.98 -7.53
N GLY A 288 8.69 -16.27 -7.53
CA GLY A 288 7.64 -15.28 -7.74
C GLY A 288 6.33 -15.65 -7.05
N TRP A 289 5.21 -15.12 -7.55
CA TRP A 289 3.89 -15.44 -7.02
C TRP A 289 3.62 -16.96 -7.04
N GLN A 290 4.05 -17.66 -8.10
CA GLN A 290 3.85 -19.10 -8.26
C GLN A 290 4.67 -19.96 -7.29
N SER A 291 5.64 -19.36 -6.60
CA SER A 291 6.48 -20.06 -5.62
C SER A 291 5.91 -20.00 -4.20
N ILE A 292 4.79 -19.29 -4.01
CA ILE A 292 4.09 -19.25 -2.73
C ILE A 292 3.25 -20.52 -2.59
N THR A 293 3.46 -21.25 -1.51
CA THR A 293 2.74 -22.51 -1.20
C THR A 293 2.26 -22.49 0.23
N GLY A 294 1.36 -23.41 0.61
CA GLY A 294 0.85 -23.47 1.99
C GLY A 294 0.13 -22.19 2.45
N LEU A 295 -0.36 -21.38 1.49
CA LEU A 295 -0.95 -20.08 1.76
C LEU A 295 -2.27 -20.23 2.52
N GLN A 296 -2.35 -19.60 3.69
CA GLN A 296 -3.55 -19.45 4.50
C GLN A 296 -3.75 -17.97 4.79
N TYR A 297 -4.93 -17.47 4.44
CA TYR A 297 -5.34 -16.11 4.78
C TYR A 297 -6.84 -16.02 5.04
N SER A 298 -7.24 -14.95 5.71
CA SER A 298 -8.64 -14.53 5.80
C SER A 298 -8.80 -13.07 5.38
N ILE A 299 -9.93 -12.73 4.77
CA ILE A 299 -10.28 -11.36 4.42
C ILE A 299 -11.27 -10.84 5.47
N ASP A 300 -10.95 -9.73 6.10
CA ASP A 300 -11.89 -8.98 6.94
C ASP A 300 -12.48 -7.85 6.09
N ASP A 301 -13.74 -8.01 5.68
CA ASP A 301 -14.42 -7.04 4.83
C ASP A 301 -14.66 -5.68 5.50
N SER A 302 -14.65 -5.63 6.84
CA SER A 302 -14.88 -4.39 7.60
C SER A 302 -13.63 -3.53 7.66
N THR A 303 -12.47 -4.15 7.88
CA THR A 303 -11.18 -3.45 8.00
C THR A 303 -10.38 -3.45 6.70
N LYS A 304 -10.78 -4.28 5.73
CA LYS A 304 -10.07 -4.58 4.48
C LYS A 304 -8.69 -5.19 4.67
N PHE A 305 -8.46 -5.83 5.82
CA PHE A 305 -7.25 -6.59 6.06
C PHE A 305 -7.35 -7.98 5.41
N ILE A 306 -6.27 -8.38 4.73
CA ILE A 306 -6.03 -9.76 4.35
C ILE A 306 -4.98 -10.29 5.33
N ASN A 307 -5.43 -11.04 6.33
CA ASN A 307 -4.57 -11.57 7.39
C ASN A 307 -3.92 -12.87 6.91
N VAL A 308 -2.64 -12.80 6.56
CA VAL A 308 -1.85 -13.94 6.10
C VAL A 308 -1.25 -14.65 7.31
N THR A 309 -1.79 -15.81 7.67
CA THR A 309 -1.40 -16.57 8.87
C THR A 309 -0.35 -17.63 8.59
N ALA A 310 -0.28 -18.14 7.36
CA ALA A 310 0.75 -19.08 6.93
C ALA A 310 1.03 -18.94 5.44
N PHE A 311 2.29 -19.11 5.05
CA PHE A 311 2.74 -19.25 3.67
C PHE A 311 4.19 -19.75 3.65
N ASP A 312 4.56 -20.46 2.61
CA ASP A 312 5.94 -20.84 2.32
C ASP A 312 6.38 -20.20 1.00
N THR A 313 7.68 -19.94 0.90
CA THR A 313 8.33 -19.43 -0.32
C THR A 313 9.28 -20.50 -0.84
N GLY A 314 9.81 -20.33 -2.05
CA GLY A 314 10.79 -21.27 -2.63
C GLY A 314 12.10 -21.31 -1.85
N PHE A 315 12.39 -20.28 -1.04
CA PHE A 315 13.57 -20.20 -0.18
C PHE A 315 13.19 -19.77 1.23
N GLN A 316 13.58 -20.60 2.20
CA GLN A 316 13.37 -20.33 3.62
C GLN A 316 14.21 -19.13 4.10
N GLU A 317 13.69 -18.48 5.13
CA GLU A 317 14.35 -17.36 5.80
C GLU A 317 15.70 -17.80 6.41
N LYS A 318 16.78 -17.09 6.05
CA LYS A 318 18.14 -17.33 6.57
C LYS A 318 18.57 -16.21 7.51
N LYS A 319 18.13 -16.28 8.77
CA LYS A 319 18.39 -15.25 9.79
C LYS A 319 19.88 -15.01 10.03
N GLU A 320 20.70 -16.05 9.89
CA GLU A 320 22.15 -16.00 10.05
C GLU A 320 22.86 -15.12 9.00
N LEU A 321 22.20 -14.81 7.88
CA LEU A 321 22.73 -13.94 6.82
C LEU A 321 22.24 -12.49 6.94
N THR A 322 21.49 -12.16 8.00
CA THR A 322 20.93 -10.83 8.22
C THR A 322 21.92 -9.91 8.93
N ARG A 323 21.82 -8.61 8.64
CA ARG A 323 22.50 -7.54 9.38
C ARG A 323 21.68 -6.26 9.37
N VAL A 324 21.96 -5.37 10.30
CA VAL A 324 21.42 -4.00 10.29
C VAL A 324 22.26 -3.14 9.35
N HIS A 325 21.61 -2.44 8.43
CA HIS A 325 22.19 -1.46 7.52
C HIS A 325 21.69 -0.06 7.88
N ASP A 326 22.60 0.91 7.96
CA ASP A 326 22.29 2.31 8.20
C ASP A 326 22.19 3.08 6.88
N LEU A 327 21.04 3.69 6.62
CA LEU A 327 20.77 4.41 5.38
C LEU A 327 21.63 5.68 5.20
N ARG A 328 22.25 6.18 6.27
CA ARG A 328 23.25 7.28 6.17
C ARG A 328 24.51 6.85 5.41
N ASN A 329 24.79 5.55 5.36
CA ASN A 329 25.87 4.97 4.56
C ASN A 329 25.47 4.73 3.09
N GLY A 330 24.30 5.23 2.67
CA GLY A 330 23.76 5.09 1.33
C GLY A 330 22.68 4.02 1.22
N SER A 331 21.96 4.04 0.09
CA SER A 331 20.82 3.16 -0.20
C SER A 331 21.21 1.76 -0.71
N ARG A 332 22.51 1.46 -0.82
CA ARG A 332 23.02 0.19 -1.35
C ARG A 332 23.69 -0.61 -0.22
N PRO A 333 22.99 -1.56 0.42
CA PRO A 333 23.53 -2.30 1.55
C PRO A 333 24.63 -3.28 1.14
N PHE A 334 24.57 -3.80 -0.09
CA PHE A 334 25.60 -4.66 -0.66
C PHE A 334 26.07 -4.13 -2.01
N GLN A 335 27.35 -4.35 -2.29
CA GLN A 335 27.98 -4.01 -3.56
C GLN A 335 28.39 -5.30 -4.27
N SER A 336 28.19 -5.36 -5.58
CA SER A 336 28.75 -6.42 -6.44
C SER A 336 29.84 -5.83 -7.31
N ALA A 337 31.00 -6.50 -7.38
CA ALA A 337 32.09 -6.12 -8.29
C ALA A 337 31.64 -6.06 -9.76
N ASN A 338 30.63 -6.88 -10.14
CA ASN A 338 30.12 -6.96 -11.51
C ASN A 338 29.10 -5.86 -11.86
N LEU A 339 28.46 -5.20 -10.89
CA LEU A 339 27.55 -4.08 -11.17
C LEU A 339 28.29 -2.76 -11.49
N MET A 340 29.60 -2.68 -11.21
CA MET A 340 30.41 -1.51 -11.61
C MET A 340 30.59 -1.41 -13.13
N SER A 341 30.63 -2.52 -13.87
CA SER A 341 30.90 -2.51 -15.32
C SER A 341 29.70 -2.13 -16.18
N MET A 342 28.50 -2.03 -15.60
CA MET A 342 27.30 -1.56 -16.32
C MET A 342 27.14 -0.03 -16.26
N ASN A 343 27.78 0.63 -15.28
CA ASN A 343 27.73 2.09 -15.11
C ASN A 343 28.99 2.83 -15.58
N SER A 344 30.08 2.13 -15.89
CA SER A 344 31.19 2.73 -16.65
C SER A 344 30.83 2.70 -18.14
N GLY A 345 30.19 3.77 -18.59
CA GLY A 345 29.83 3.95 -20.00
C GLY A 345 31.00 3.59 -20.93
N ARG A 346 30.75 2.68 -21.86
CA ARG A 346 31.58 2.52 -23.05
C ARG A 346 31.63 3.88 -23.74
N GLY A 347 32.74 4.60 -23.56
CA GLY A 347 33.06 5.75 -24.37
C GLY A 347 32.97 5.32 -25.84
N ARG A 348 32.05 5.94 -26.58
CA ARG A 348 31.97 5.79 -28.04
C ARG A 348 33.37 6.11 -28.61
N PRO A 349 33.99 5.22 -29.40
CA PRO A 349 35.20 5.59 -30.11
C PRO A 349 34.86 6.76 -31.05
N LYS A 350 35.59 7.88 -30.95
CA LYS A 350 35.48 8.96 -31.93
C LYS A 350 35.80 8.39 -33.33
N PRO A 351 35.03 8.73 -34.37
CA PRO A 351 35.36 8.30 -35.71
C PRO A 351 36.68 8.96 -36.14
N LYS A 352 37.65 8.15 -36.57
CA LYS A 352 38.84 8.63 -37.27
C LYS A 352 38.37 9.26 -38.59
N MET A 353 38.49 10.58 -38.73
CA MET A 353 38.44 11.20 -40.04
C MET A 353 39.64 10.71 -40.86
N SER A 354 39.36 9.93 -41.90
CA SER A 354 40.27 9.69 -43.00
C SER A 354 40.33 10.97 -43.82
N MET A 355 41.42 11.75 -43.71
CA MET A 355 41.78 12.69 -44.77
C MET A 355 42.20 11.86 -45.99
N ARG A 356 41.39 11.94 -47.05
CA ARG A 356 41.81 11.60 -48.41
C ARG A 356 41.92 12.88 -49.21
N LEU A 357 43.15 13.08 -49.69
CA LEU A 357 43.68 14.04 -50.68
C LEU A 357 43.82 15.49 -50.21
#